data_AF-A0A8E0VFD9-F1
#
_entry.id   AF-A0A8E0VFD9-F1
#
_cell.length_a   1.000
_cell.length_b   1.000
_cell.length_c   1.000
_cell.angle_alpha   90.00
_cell.angle_beta   90.00
_cell.angle_gamma   90.00
#
_symmetry.space_group_name_H-M   'P 1'
#
loop_
_entity.id
_entity.type
_entity.pdbx_description
1 polymer ?
#
loop_
_entity_poly.entity_id
_entity_poly.type
_entity_poly.pdbx_seq_one_letter_code
_entity_poly.pdbx_strand_id
1 'polypeptide(L)'
;MACKLNSPEYFDFIIVGGGIAGVVTAETLCELIQPSRFGGADAGSSGRHSKTQPKVALISATATVKTTVNLRRITNMIEAFDVNEQSADLWSQAWPETLILIRDVVQKLK
;
A
#
# COMPACT_ATOMS: atom_id res chain seq x y z
N MET A 1 -14.82 17.18 3.08
CA MET A 1 -14.05 18.18 2.30
C MET A 1 -13.60 17.46 1.04
N ALA A 2 -14.26 17.70 -0.09
CA ALA A 2 -13.85 17.10 -1.37
C ALA A 2 -12.60 17.84 -1.86
N CYS A 3 -11.47 17.14 -1.94
CA CYS A 3 -10.26 17.68 -2.56
C CYS A 3 -10.51 17.82 -4.07
N LYS A 4 -10.43 19.05 -4.57
CA LYS A 4 -10.51 19.33 -6.00
C LYS A 4 -9.14 19.02 -6.59
N LEU A 5 -8.98 17.86 -7.21
CA LEU A 5 -7.76 17.52 -7.94
C LEU A 5 -7.66 18.37 -9.21
N ASN A 6 -6.57 19.14 -9.35
CA ASN A 6 -6.33 20.06 -10.47
C ASN A 6 -5.93 19.35 -11.79
N SER A 7 -5.84 18.03 -11.78
CA SER A 7 -5.73 17.13 -12.92
C SER A 7 -6.15 15.72 -12.46
N PRO A 8 -6.65 14.82 -13.34
CA PRO A 8 -6.93 13.46 -12.92
C PRO A 8 -5.61 12.78 -12.49
N GLU A 9 -5.47 12.50 -11.19
CA GLU A 9 -4.42 11.61 -10.71
C GLU A 9 -4.73 10.20 -11.18
N TYR A 10 -3.79 9.61 -11.91
CA TYR A 10 -3.88 8.23 -12.37
C TYR A 10 -3.12 7.34 -11.38
N PHE A 11 -3.79 6.24 -11.00
CA PHE A 11 -3.22 5.17 -10.20
C PHE A 11 -3.24 3.89 -11.02
N ASP A 12 -2.15 3.14 -11.00
CA ASP A 12 -2.06 1.83 -11.65
C ASP A 12 -2.82 0.77 -10.84
N PHE A 13 -2.86 0.95 -9.52
CA PHE A 13 -3.54 0.05 -8.59
C PHE A 13 -4.36 0.83 -7.57
N ILE A 14 -5.58 0.36 -7.30
CA ILE A 14 -6.46 0.93 -6.27
C ILE A 14 -6.87 -0.19 -5.33
N ILE A 15 -6.60 0.00 -4.04
CA ILE A 15 -6.95 -0.92 -2.97
C ILE A 15 -7.98 -0.22 -2.09
N VAL A 16 -9.13 -0.85 -1.89
CA VAL A 16 -10.23 -0.27 -1.09
C VAL A 16 -10.35 -1.02 0.23
N GLY A 17 -10.09 -0.31 1.32
CA GLY A 17 -10.20 -0.77 2.70
C GLY A 17 -8.87 -0.77 3.45
N GLY A 18 -8.72 0.09 4.45
CA GLY A 18 -7.56 0.15 5.35
C GLY A 18 -7.52 -0.93 6.45
N GLY A 19 -8.23 -2.04 6.25
CA GLY A 19 -8.13 -3.21 7.12
C GLY A 19 -6.90 -4.05 6.81
N ILE A 20 -6.66 -5.10 7.62
CA ILE A 20 -5.49 -5.98 7.50
C ILE A 20 -5.24 -6.44 6.07
N ALA A 21 -6.27 -6.94 5.39
CA ALA A 21 -6.14 -7.45 4.02
C ALA A 21 -5.67 -6.36 3.04
N GLY A 22 -6.26 -5.17 3.09
CA GLY A 22 -5.90 -4.09 2.16
C GLY A 22 -4.53 -3.51 2.46
N VAL A 23 -4.17 -3.36 3.74
CA VAL A 23 -2.85 -2.89 4.16
C VAL A 23 -1.75 -3.86 3.74
N VAL A 24 -1.91 -5.15 4.04
CA VAL A 24 -0.92 -6.19 3.67
C VAL A 24 -0.81 -6.28 2.15
N THR A 25 -1.92 -6.22 1.42
CA THR A 25 -1.90 -6.20 -0.06
C THR A 25 -1.11 -5.01 -0.59
N ALA A 26 -1.34 -3.83 -0.03
CA ALA A 26 -0.67 -2.60 -0.45
C ALA A 26 0.83 -2.64 -0.12
N GLU A 27 1.21 -3.10 1.06
CA GLU A 27 2.59 -3.30 1.49
C GLU A 27 3.33 -4.28 0.57
N THR A 28 2.81 -5.49 0.40
CA THR A 28 3.43 -6.50 -0.48
C THR A 28 3.54 -6.02 -1.91
N LEU A 29 2.52 -5.33 -2.43
CA LEU A 29 2.56 -4.78 -3.78
C LEU A 29 3.64 -3.69 -3.92
N CYS A 30 3.77 -2.79 -2.95
CA CYS A 30 4.80 -1.75 -2.97
C CYS A 30 6.21 -2.35 -2.89
N GLU A 31 6.41 -3.40 -2.09
CA GLU A 31 7.68 -4.16 -2.05
C GLU A 31 8.01 -4.85 -3.37
N LEU A 32 7.01 -5.33 -4.11
CA LEU A 32 7.22 -5.92 -5.44
C LEU A 32 7.52 -4.86 -6.52
N ILE A 33 6.94 -3.66 -6.42
CA ILE A 33 7.17 -2.55 -7.35
C ILE A 33 8.55 -1.92 -7.12
N GLN A 34 8.93 -1.73 -5.86
CA GLN A 34 10.23 -1.21 -5.45
C GLN A 34 10.91 -2.21 -4.50
N PRO A 35 11.51 -3.29 -5.04
CA PRO A 35 12.22 -4.28 -4.24
C PRO A 35 13.51 -3.66 -3.70
N SER A 36 13.39 -2.96 -2.58
CA SER A 36 14.51 -2.35 -1.88
C SER A 36 14.30 -2.48 -0.39
N ARG A 37 14.74 -3.60 0.19
CA ARG A 37 15.29 -3.70 1.57
C ARG A 37 15.81 -5.08 2.00
N PHE A 38 15.53 -6.21 1.33
CA PHE A 38 16.04 -7.52 1.80
C PHE A 38 16.56 -8.52 0.74
N GLY A 39 16.53 -8.21 -0.56
CA GLY A 39 17.01 -9.13 -1.60
C GLY A 39 18.28 -8.64 -2.28
N GLY A 40 19.44 -9.17 -1.88
CA GLY A 40 20.70 -9.04 -2.63
C GLY A 40 20.73 -9.90 -3.91
N ALA A 41 19.62 -9.97 -4.64
CA ALA A 41 19.56 -10.64 -5.93
C ALA A 41 19.68 -9.56 -7.01
N ASP A 42 20.79 -9.60 -7.74
CA ASP A 42 21.06 -8.77 -8.90
C ASP A 42 19.80 -8.63 -9.77
N ALA A 43 19.25 -7.41 -9.83
CA ALA A 43 18.35 -7.01 -10.89
C ALA A 43 19.17 -6.90 -12.19
N GLY A 44 19.53 -8.06 -12.72
CA GLY A 44 20.08 -8.21 -14.05
C GLY A 44 19.17 -7.52 -15.05
N SER A 45 19.80 -6.80 -15.96
CA SER A 45 19.19 -6.00 -17.01
C SER A 45 18.05 -6.73 -17.73
N SER A 46 16.84 -6.19 -17.63
CA SER A 46 15.90 -6.23 -18.75
C SER A 46 15.41 -4.80 -18.96
N GLY A 47 16.08 -4.13 -19.90
CA GLY A 47 15.76 -2.75 -20.26
C GLY A 47 14.28 -2.62 -20.64
N ARG A 48 13.57 -1.69 -20.00
CA ARG A 48 12.34 -1.15 -20.59
C ARG A 48 11.98 0.20 -19.98
N HIS A 49 12.20 1.22 -20.80
CA HIS A 49 11.51 2.50 -20.87
C HIS A 49 11.43 3.40 -19.62
N SER A 50 11.71 4.68 -19.89
CA SER A 50 11.04 5.81 -19.24
C SER A 50 9.52 5.54 -19.19
N LYS A 51 9.07 4.90 -18.12
CA LYS A 51 7.68 4.73 -17.73
C LYS A 51 7.65 5.20 -16.28
N THR A 52 6.80 6.18 -16.01
CA THR A 52 6.48 6.67 -14.68
C THR A 52 6.37 5.49 -13.70
N GLN A 53 6.98 5.62 -12.52
CA GLN A 53 6.89 4.57 -11.49
C GLN A 53 5.42 4.26 -11.19
N PRO A 54 5.03 2.98 -11.05
CA PRO A 54 3.64 2.62 -10.79
C PRO A 54 3.13 3.26 -9.50
N LYS A 55 1.93 3.83 -9.54
CA LYS A 55 1.29 4.48 -8.37
C LYS A 55 0.18 3.61 -7.79
N VAL A 56 0.23 3.42 -6.48
CA VAL A 56 -0.75 2.64 -5.70
C VAL A 56 -1.57 3.60 -4.83
N ALA A 57 -2.90 3.51 -4.91
CA ALA A 57 -3.81 4.17 -3.99
C ALA A 57 -4.36 3.18 -2.96
N LEU A 58 -4.24 3.50 -1.67
CA LEU A 58 -4.99 2.83 -0.60
C LEU A 58 -6.10 3.76 -0.11
N ILE A 59 -7.35 3.38 -0.37
CA ILE A 59 -8.53 4.13 0.08
C ILE A 59 -8.99 3.57 1.41
N SER A 60 -9.00 4.41 2.45
CA SER A 60 -9.48 4.05 3.79
C SER A 60 -10.61 4.96 4.25
N ALA A 61 -11.63 4.40 4.89
CA ALA A 61 -12.70 5.18 5.52
C ALA A 61 -12.25 5.86 6.82
N THR A 62 -11.14 5.40 7.41
CA THR A 62 -10.63 5.84 8.72
C THR A 62 -9.27 6.52 8.60
N ALA A 63 -8.93 7.35 9.60
CA ALA A 63 -7.61 7.97 9.71
C ALA A 63 -6.51 6.98 10.10
N THR A 64 -6.91 5.81 10.60
CA THR A 64 -6.00 4.72 10.96
C THR A 64 -6.09 3.59 9.94
N VAL A 65 -5.00 2.86 9.81
CA VAL A 65 -4.90 1.60 9.09
C VAL A 65 -4.59 0.46 10.06
N LYS A 66 -5.14 -0.72 9.80
CA LYS A 66 -4.89 -1.92 10.59
C LYS A 66 -3.73 -2.69 10.00
N THR A 67 -2.59 -2.64 10.67
CA THR A 67 -1.37 -3.32 10.24
C THR A 67 -1.15 -4.58 11.07
N THR A 68 -0.54 -5.58 10.46
CA THR A 68 -0.06 -6.77 11.17
C THR A 68 1.37 -6.55 11.60
N VAL A 69 1.68 -6.81 12.86
CA VAL A 69 3.03 -6.69 13.42
C VAL A 69 3.43 -7.98 14.12
N ASN A 70 4.72 -8.13 14.42
CA ASN A 70 5.25 -9.30 15.13
C ASN A 70 4.86 -10.64 14.48
N LEU A 71 4.83 -10.70 13.14
CA LEU A 71 4.56 -11.93 12.39
C LEU A 71 5.53 -13.04 12.82
N ARG A 72 4.98 -14.12 13.37
CA ARG A 72 5.69 -15.31 13.84
C ARG A 72 5.09 -16.53 13.17
N ARG A 73 5.93 -17.24 12.42
CA ARG A 73 5.54 -18.52 11.84
C ARG A 73 5.46 -19.57 12.96
N ILE A 74 4.26 -20.07 13.24
CA ILE A 74 4.05 -21.16 14.20
C ILE A 74 4.18 -22.51 13.50
N THR A 75 3.61 -22.64 12.30
CA THR A 75 3.74 -23.84 11.46
C THR A 75 3.86 -23.44 9.99
N ASN A 76 3.98 -24.41 9.08
CA ASN A 76 4.03 -24.12 7.65
C ASN A 76 2.78 -23.39 7.12
N MET A 77 1.64 -23.48 7.81
CA MET A 77 0.34 -22.88 7.42
C MET A 77 -0.25 -21.91 8.44
N ILE A 78 0.36 -21.75 9.62
CA ILE A 78 -0.17 -20.92 10.71
C ILE A 78 0.84 -19.84 11.07
N GLU A 79 0.41 -18.60 11.00
CA GLU A 79 1.14 -17.42 11.43
C GLU A 79 0.40 -16.78 12.59
N ALA A 80 1.14 -16.47 13.67
CA ALA A 80 0.67 -15.55 14.68
C ALA A 80 1.14 -14.16 14.32
N PHE A 81 0.26 -13.18 14.46
CA PHE A 81 0.58 -11.78 14.33
C PHE A 81 -0.23 -10.99 15.34
N ASP A 82 0.32 -9.88 15.78
CA ASP A 82 -0.41 -8.89 16.52
C ASP A 82 -1.04 -7.91 15.52
N VAL A 83 -2.16 -7.29 15.91
CA VAL A 83 -2.80 -6.24 15.12
C VAL A 83 -2.51 -4.91 15.79
N ASN A 84 -1.98 -3.96 15.03
CA ASN A 84 -1.77 -2.61 15.49
C ASN A 84 -2.55 -1.62 14.62
N GLU A 85 -3.04 -0.55 15.22
CA GLU A 85 -3.63 0.56 14.49
C GLU A 85 -2.59 1.69 14.39
N GLN A 86 -2.25 2.06 13.16
CA GLN A 86 -1.29 3.12 12.89
C GLN A 86 -1.95 4.27 12.14
N SER A 87 -1.42 5.48 12.31
CA SER A 87 -1.83 6.62 11.50
C SER A 87 -1.54 6.34 10.03
N ALA A 88 -2.55 6.57 9.19
CA ALA A 88 -2.42 6.52 7.74
C ALA A 88 -1.25 7.36 7.21
N ASP A 89 -1.04 8.56 7.78
CA ASP A 89 -0.02 9.51 7.35
C ASP A 89 1.41 9.05 7.68
N LEU A 90 1.56 8.27 8.75
CA LEU A 90 2.85 7.68 9.10
C LEU A 90 3.16 6.46 8.22
N TRP A 91 2.12 5.73 7.83
CA TRP A 91 2.28 4.51 7.04
C TRP A 91 2.63 4.81 5.58
N SER A 92 2.03 5.85 4.96
CA SER A 92 2.38 6.28 3.60
C SER A 92 3.84 6.75 3.44
N GLN A 93 4.48 7.20 4.54
CA GLN A 93 5.88 7.62 4.52
C GLN A 93 6.86 6.49 4.24
N ALA A 94 6.46 5.23 4.43
CA ALA A 94 7.32 4.08 4.14
C ALA A 94 7.57 3.90 2.63
N TRP A 95 6.67 4.38 1.76
CA TRP A 95 6.78 4.30 0.29
C TRP A 95 6.45 5.65 -0.36
N PRO A 96 7.32 6.66 -0.19
CA PRO A 96 7.09 7.98 -0.76
C PRO A 96 6.93 7.90 -2.28
N GLU A 97 6.04 8.71 -2.84
CA GLU A 97 5.72 8.80 -4.28
C GLU A 97 5.14 7.54 -4.95
N THR A 98 5.17 6.38 -4.28
CA THR A 98 4.63 5.11 -4.79
C THR A 98 3.25 4.83 -4.20
N LEU A 99 3.08 5.08 -2.91
CA LEU A 99 1.86 4.76 -2.18
C LEU A 99 1.20 6.02 -1.67
N ILE A 100 -0.02 6.25 -2.15
CA ILE A 100 -0.85 7.38 -1.75
C ILE A 100 -2.03 6.83 -0.96
N LEU A 101 -2.19 7.30 0.27
CA LEU A 101 -3.33 6.94 1.10
C LEU A 101 -4.39 8.03 1.01
N ILE A 102 -5.58 7.63 0.58
CA ILE A 102 -6.74 8.51 0.44
C ILE A 102 -7.72 8.17 1.55
N ARG A 103 -7.98 9.14 2.42
CA ARG A 103 -9.04 9.00 3.42
C ARG A 103 -10.36 9.46 2.83
N ASP A 104 -11.20 8.52 2.42
CA ASP A 104 -12.52 8.81 1.88
C ASP A 104 -13.51 7.66 2.12
N VAL A 105 -14.80 7.98 2.00
CA VAL A 105 -15.90 7.03 2.12
C VAL A 105 -16.46 6.71 0.74
N VAL A 106 -16.60 5.41 0.43
CA VAL A 106 -17.24 4.98 -0.81
C VAL A 106 -18.74 5.23 -0.72
N GLN A 107 -19.28 6.03 -1.63
CA GLN A 107 -20.72 6.26 -1.74
C GLN A 107 -21.28 5.58 -2.99
N LYS A 108 -22.43 4.92 -2.83
CA LYS A 108 -23.17 4.36 -3.96
C LYS A 108 -23.83 5.50 -4.73
N LEU A 109 -23.46 5.67 -6.00
CA LEU A 109 -24.17 6.56 -6.91
C LEU A 109 -25.54 5.95 -7.25
N LYS A 110 -26.59 6.79 -7.21
CA LYS A 110 -27.97 6.42 -7.55
C LYS A 110 -28.24 6.63 -9.02
#